data_AF-A0A9E7GA04-F1
#
_entry.id   AF-A0A9E7GA04-F1
#
_cell.length_a   1.000
_cell.length_b   1.000
_cell.length_c   1.000
_cell.angle_alpha   90.00
_cell.angle_beta   90.00
_cell.angle_gamma   90.00
#
_symmetry.space_group_name_H-M   'P 1'
#
loop_
_entity.id
_entity.type
_entity.pdbx_description
1 polymer ?
#
loop_
_entity_poly.entity_id
_entity_poly.type
_entity_poly.pdbx_seq_one_letter_code
_entity_poly.pdbx_strand_id
1 'polypeptide(L)'
;MASGDFKLLRPLVHLLVPLFVHWIAEEMTVSVLVDVTTRALCPGQSSCAKAIYINGLQQTVVGIFKMVVLPILGQLADEYGRKPLLLITISTSIVPFAILAWDVSKAAVYIYFVLRTISYIISQGSILCISVAYAVSIFLLVCSTLYMKIFLNETVKIAPRQSENRSCSFIVLEVLQDRWNSMKDTIFVISSSTTLKQISFISFFYELGMSGISSVLLYYLKSSFGFNKNQFSEILLMVSFGSIFSQILVLPHINSLIGEKGVLCIALIASIAYSVLYGLAWAPWVPYLSASFGVIYVLVKPSTCAIISKAVISSDQGKAQGLIAAVQSVASLLSPVVMSPLTSLFISSEAPFDCKGFSILVASISLIISLGHASLLLSENPNKPPEHEPSRYGDETVEAPLLAQP
;
A
#
# COMPACT_ATOMS: atom_id res chain seq x y z
N MET A 1 -4.15 -37.04 -10.41
CA MET A 1 -3.40 -35.78 -10.24
C MET A 1 -3.97 -34.84 -9.16
N ALA A 2 -5.08 -35.13 -8.45
CA ALA A 2 -5.76 -34.11 -7.63
C ALA A 2 -5.50 -34.11 -6.10
N SER A 3 -4.92 -35.16 -5.48
CA SER A 3 -4.74 -35.20 -4.01
C SER A 3 -3.34 -34.80 -3.51
N GLY A 4 -2.34 -34.74 -4.42
CA GLY A 4 -0.97 -34.33 -4.11
C GLY A 4 -0.84 -32.81 -3.93
N ASP A 5 -1.40 -32.04 -4.86
CA ASP A 5 -1.27 -30.57 -4.91
C ASP A 5 -1.92 -29.87 -3.72
N PHE A 6 -3.02 -30.40 -3.19
CA PHE A 6 -3.68 -29.82 -2.01
C PHE A 6 -2.88 -29.98 -0.71
N LYS A 7 -2.06 -31.03 -0.59
CA LYS A 7 -1.13 -31.17 0.56
C LYS A 7 0.02 -30.17 0.47
N LEU A 8 0.45 -29.83 -0.74
CA LEU A 8 1.51 -28.86 -1.02
C LEU A 8 1.08 -27.41 -0.71
N LEU A 9 -0.21 -27.09 -0.87
CA LEU A 9 -0.79 -25.77 -0.55
C LEU A 9 -1.15 -25.57 0.93
N ARG A 10 -1.23 -26.64 1.73
CA ARG A 10 -1.64 -26.58 3.14
C ARG A 10 -0.87 -25.54 3.98
N PRO A 11 0.48 -25.41 3.90
CA PRO A 11 1.21 -24.39 4.65
C PRO A 11 0.85 -22.96 4.23
N LEU A 12 0.55 -22.74 2.95
CA LEU A 12 0.11 -21.45 2.42
C LEU A 12 -1.26 -21.06 2.97
N VAL A 13 -2.19 -22.03 3.08
CA VAL A 13 -3.50 -21.83 3.69
C VAL A 13 -3.37 -21.44 5.17
N HIS A 14 -2.47 -22.07 5.92
CA HIS A 14 -2.20 -21.73 7.32
C HIS A 14 -1.59 -20.33 7.51
N LEU A 15 -1.01 -19.73 6.46
CA LEU A 15 -0.54 -18.33 6.48
C LEU A 15 -1.65 -17.36 6.02
N LEU A 16 -2.34 -17.69 4.93
CA LEU A 16 -3.38 -16.84 4.34
C LEU A 16 -4.57 -16.62 5.27
N VAL A 17 -5.02 -17.65 5.99
CA VAL A 17 -6.20 -17.56 6.86
C VAL A 17 -6.00 -16.54 8.00
N PRO A 18 -4.92 -16.60 8.82
CA PRO A 18 -4.68 -15.59 9.85
C PRO A 18 -4.52 -14.17 9.29
N LEU A 19 -3.87 -14.01 8.14
CA LEU A 19 -3.70 -12.71 7.50
C LEU A 19 -5.04 -12.14 7.05
N PHE A 20 -5.87 -12.95 6.42
CA PHE A 20 -7.21 -12.57 6.00
C PHE A 20 -8.06 -12.13 7.19
N VAL A 21 -8.04 -12.90 8.28
CA VAL A 21 -8.76 -12.55 9.52
C VAL A 21 -8.23 -11.25 10.12
N HIS A 22 -6.91 -11.03 10.15
CA HIS A 22 -6.31 -9.79 10.64
C HIS A 22 -6.74 -8.57 9.82
N TRP A 23 -6.71 -8.66 8.49
CA TRP A 23 -7.14 -7.57 7.60
C TRP A 23 -8.64 -7.28 7.75
N ILE A 24 -9.48 -8.30 7.86
CA ILE A 24 -10.91 -8.11 8.17
C ILE A 24 -11.08 -7.37 9.49
N ALA A 25 -10.37 -7.79 10.55
CA ALA A 25 -10.50 -7.17 11.85
C ALA A 25 -10.10 -5.68 11.84
N GLU A 26 -9.00 -5.33 11.18
CA GLU A 26 -8.59 -3.92 11.01
C GLU A 26 -9.64 -3.12 10.22
N GLU A 27 -10.09 -3.61 9.06
CA GLU A 27 -11.06 -2.89 8.21
C GLU A 27 -12.43 -2.74 8.88
N MET A 28 -12.91 -3.75 9.60
CA MET A 28 -14.18 -3.68 10.34
C MET A 28 -14.20 -2.57 11.39
N THR A 29 -13.04 -2.22 11.96
CA THR A 29 -12.96 -1.20 13.00
C THR A 29 -13.02 0.22 12.46
N VAL A 30 -12.71 0.44 11.17
CA VAL A 30 -12.63 1.78 10.56
C VAL A 30 -13.94 2.55 10.70
N SER A 31 -15.08 1.94 10.34
CA SER A 31 -16.42 2.56 10.46
C SER A 31 -16.83 2.86 11.89
N VAL A 32 -16.50 1.95 12.82
CA VAL A 32 -16.89 2.08 14.23
C VAL A 32 -16.05 3.14 14.93
N LEU A 33 -14.78 3.22 14.58
CA LEU A 33 -13.82 4.07 15.27
C LEU A 33 -14.17 5.54 15.12
N VAL A 34 -14.57 5.99 13.93
CA VAL A 34 -14.98 7.40 13.69
C VAL A 34 -16.12 7.80 14.62
N ASP A 35 -17.06 6.90 14.85
CA ASP A 35 -18.17 7.12 15.77
C ASP A 35 -17.72 7.19 17.22
N VAL A 36 -16.89 6.24 17.64
CA VAL A 36 -16.35 6.13 19.00
C VAL A 36 -15.46 7.32 19.35
N THR A 37 -14.51 7.68 18.48
CA THR A 37 -13.56 8.78 18.71
C THR A 37 -14.27 10.12 18.77
N THR A 38 -15.22 10.36 17.86
CA THR A 38 -16.02 11.59 17.85
C THR A 38 -16.86 11.73 19.13
N ARG A 39 -17.54 10.65 19.55
CA ARG A 39 -18.39 10.66 20.75
C ARG A 39 -17.58 10.90 22.03
N ALA A 40 -16.40 10.29 22.12
CA ALA A 40 -15.54 10.45 23.29
C ALA A 40 -14.90 11.85 23.35
N LEU A 41 -14.29 12.30 22.24
CA LEU A 41 -13.49 13.53 22.22
C LEU A 41 -14.33 14.81 22.17
N CYS A 42 -15.46 14.78 21.44
CA CYS A 42 -16.33 15.94 21.22
C CYS A 42 -17.80 15.59 21.55
N PRO A 43 -18.15 15.41 22.83
CA PRO A 43 -19.51 15.03 23.21
C PRO A 43 -20.52 16.14 22.83
N GLY A 44 -21.59 15.77 22.12
CA GLY A 44 -22.69 16.67 21.77
C GLY A 44 -22.46 17.59 20.58
N GLN A 45 -21.31 17.51 19.89
CA GLN A 45 -21.03 18.28 18.68
C GLN A 45 -21.07 17.38 17.43
N SER A 46 -21.62 17.91 16.34
CA SER A 46 -21.65 17.23 15.04
C SER A 46 -20.29 17.23 14.33
N SER A 47 -19.44 18.22 14.63
CA SER A 47 -18.07 18.35 14.15
C SER A 47 -17.05 18.06 15.26
N CYS A 48 -15.98 17.33 14.93
CA CYS A 48 -14.88 17.08 15.86
C CYS A 48 -13.54 17.26 15.17
N ALA A 49 -13.17 18.53 15.00
CA ALA A 49 -11.85 18.98 14.52
C ALA A 49 -10.70 18.24 15.22
N LYS A 50 -10.82 18.02 16.54
CA LYS A 50 -9.81 17.35 17.35
C LYS A 50 -9.55 15.90 16.91
N ALA A 51 -10.59 15.15 16.58
CA ALA A 51 -10.46 13.76 16.12
C ALA A 51 -9.79 13.69 14.74
N ILE A 52 -10.15 14.61 13.84
CA ILE A 52 -9.54 14.72 12.50
C ILE A 52 -8.05 15.00 12.62
N TYR A 53 -7.66 16.00 13.43
CA TYR A 53 -6.27 16.36 13.63
C TYR A 53 -5.44 15.23 14.24
N ILE A 54 -5.96 14.55 15.27
CA ILE A 54 -5.27 13.41 15.90
C ILE A 54 -5.10 12.25 14.91
N ASN A 55 -6.13 11.94 14.12
CA ASN A 55 -6.04 10.90 13.09
C ASN A 55 -5.00 11.24 12.03
N GLY A 56 -4.97 12.49 11.56
CA GLY A 56 -3.96 12.98 10.63
C GLY A 56 -2.55 12.89 11.19
N LEU A 57 -2.35 13.39 12.41
CA LEU A 57 -1.07 13.32 13.12
C LEU A 57 -0.59 11.88 13.29
N GLN A 58 -1.48 10.96 13.67
CA GLN A 58 -1.16 9.53 13.76
C GLN A 58 -0.63 9.01 12.42
N GLN A 59 -1.34 9.25 11.31
CA GLN A 59 -0.91 8.77 9.99
C GLN A 59 0.43 9.36 9.56
N THR A 60 0.67 10.63 9.84
CA THR A 60 1.97 11.29 9.60
C THR A 60 3.07 10.63 10.41
N VAL A 61 2.90 10.47 11.73
CA VAL A 61 3.91 9.84 12.59
C VAL A 61 4.22 8.42 12.13
N VAL A 62 3.19 7.60 11.89
CA VAL A 62 3.37 6.24 11.35
C VAL A 62 4.11 6.27 10.01
N GLY A 63 3.77 7.20 9.12
CA GLY A 63 4.40 7.39 7.82
C GLY A 63 5.90 7.69 7.87
N ILE A 64 6.36 8.45 8.88
CA ILE A 64 7.79 8.75 9.08
C ILE A 64 8.52 7.50 9.57
N PHE A 65 8.01 6.89 10.65
CA PHE A 65 8.71 5.80 11.31
C PHE A 65 8.68 4.49 10.51
N LYS A 66 7.64 4.24 9.69
CA LYS A 66 7.56 3.03 8.84
C LYS A 66 8.74 2.91 7.86
N MET A 67 9.29 4.03 7.37
CA MET A 67 10.42 4.04 6.43
C MET A 67 11.68 3.41 7.03
N VAL A 68 11.84 3.52 8.34
CA VAL A 68 12.99 2.99 9.09
C VAL A 68 12.68 1.61 9.66
N VAL A 69 11.48 1.44 10.23
CA VAL A 69 11.11 0.24 10.99
C VAL A 69 10.85 -0.96 10.08
N LEU A 70 10.31 -0.75 8.87
CA LEU A 70 10.01 -1.83 7.93
C LEU A 70 11.27 -2.61 7.48
N PRO A 71 12.38 -1.97 7.04
CA PRO A 71 13.63 -2.69 6.74
C PRO A 71 14.20 -3.47 7.93
N ILE A 72 14.16 -2.88 9.13
CA ILE A 72 14.69 -3.49 10.35
C ILE A 72 13.91 -4.77 10.69
N LEU A 73 12.58 -4.70 10.68
CA LEU A 73 11.73 -5.87 10.89
C LEU A 73 11.96 -6.93 9.82
N GLY A 74 12.15 -6.55 8.56
CA GLY A 74 12.46 -7.50 7.48
C GLY A 74 13.69 -8.35 7.80
N GLN A 75 14.78 -7.72 8.21
CA GLN A 75 16.02 -8.44 8.54
C GLN A 75 15.94 -9.23 9.85
N LEU A 76 15.28 -8.68 10.87
CA LEU A 76 15.01 -9.45 12.10
C LEU A 76 14.19 -10.71 11.78
N ALA A 77 13.31 -10.66 10.79
CA ALA A 77 12.53 -11.82 10.35
C ALA A 77 13.42 -12.88 9.71
N ASP A 78 14.45 -12.45 9.01
CA ASP A 78 15.40 -13.33 8.34
C ASP A 78 16.39 -13.95 9.33
N GLU A 79 16.78 -13.23 10.40
CA GLU A 79 17.71 -13.71 11.43
C GLU A 79 17.02 -14.58 12.49
N TYR A 80 15.92 -14.10 13.09
CA TYR A 80 15.21 -14.79 14.19
C TYR A 80 14.10 -15.73 13.70
N GLY A 81 13.85 -15.75 12.39
CA GLY A 81 12.79 -16.51 11.78
C GLY A 81 11.48 -15.72 11.64
N ARG A 82 10.79 -15.97 10.52
CA ARG A 82 9.63 -15.18 10.09
C ARG A 82 8.35 -15.45 10.88
N LYS A 83 8.13 -16.70 11.33
CA LYS A 83 6.95 -17.09 12.13
C LYS A 83 6.84 -16.35 13.47
N PRO A 84 7.88 -16.33 14.33
CA PRO A 84 7.80 -15.60 15.60
C PRO A 84 7.62 -14.09 15.38
N LEU A 85 8.28 -13.50 14.38
CA LEU A 85 8.13 -12.09 14.10
C LEU A 85 6.75 -11.71 13.55
N LEU A 86 6.16 -12.55 12.70
CA LEU A 86 4.77 -12.37 12.24
C LEU A 86 3.78 -12.44 13.41
N LEU A 87 3.97 -13.37 14.35
CA LEU A 87 3.12 -13.47 15.54
C LEU A 87 3.24 -12.23 16.42
N ILE A 88 4.46 -11.71 16.63
CA ILE A 88 4.70 -10.49 17.40
C ILE A 88 3.99 -9.31 16.74
N THR A 89 4.21 -9.10 15.44
CA THR A 89 3.63 -7.97 14.69
C THR A 89 2.09 -7.99 14.63
N ILE A 90 1.47 -9.17 14.51
CA ILE A 90 0.00 -9.28 14.57
C ILE A 90 -0.51 -9.07 16.00
N SER A 91 0.23 -9.55 17.01
CA SER A 91 -0.18 -9.44 18.42
C SER A 91 -0.18 -7.99 18.93
N THR A 92 0.70 -7.12 18.40
CA THR A 92 0.72 -5.70 18.80
C THR A 92 -0.59 -4.98 18.47
N SER A 93 -1.30 -5.41 17.41
CA SER A 93 -2.59 -4.81 17.03
C SER A 93 -3.72 -5.13 18.01
N ILE A 94 -3.59 -6.15 18.87
CA ILE A 94 -4.66 -6.55 19.79
C ILE A 94 -4.82 -5.54 20.94
N VAL A 95 -3.70 -5.05 21.49
CA VAL A 95 -3.69 -4.23 22.71
C VAL A 95 -4.48 -2.92 22.56
N PRO A 96 -4.32 -2.12 21.48
CA PRO A 96 -5.12 -0.91 21.30
C PRO A 96 -6.62 -1.21 21.32
N PHE A 97 -7.08 -2.19 20.54
CA PHE A 97 -8.50 -2.52 20.45
C PHE A 97 -9.07 -3.06 21.77
N ALA A 98 -8.29 -3.83 22.53
CA ALA A 98 -8.69 -4.32 23.84
C ALA A 98 -8.98 -3.17 24.83
N ILE A 99 -8.16 -2.12 24.82
CA ILE A 99 -8.36 -0.94 25.68
C ILE A 99 -9.64 -0.21 25.30
N LEU A 100 -9.87 -0.01 24.00
CA LEU A 100 -11.09 0.66 23.52
C LEU A 100 -12.36 -0.17 23.77
N ALA A 101 -12.24 -1.50 23.82
CA ALA A 101 -13.34 -2.39 24.17
C ALA A 101 -13.65 -2.36 25.68
N TRP A 102 -12.65 -2.11 26.53
CA TRP A 102 -12.80 -2.03 27.97
C TRP A 102 -13.40 -0.70 28.44
N ASP A 103 -12.87 0.41 27.93
CA ASP A 103 -13.32 1.76 28.30
C ASP A 103 -13.30 2.70 27.10
N VAL A 104 -14.33 3.54 27.01
CA VAL A 104 -14.56 4.52 25.93
C VAL A 104 -14.45 5.95 26.45
N SER A 105 -13.83 6.14 27.62
CA SER A 105 -13.51 7.46 28.16
C SER A 105 -12.54 8.25 27.25
N LYS A 106 -12.51 9.57 27.42
CA LYS A 106 -11.54 10.44 26.72
C LYS A 106 -10.10 9.97 26.92
N ALA A 107 -9.74 9.57 28.14
CA ALA A 107 -8.40 9.08 28.47
C ALA A 107 -8.08 7.77 27.73
N ALA A 108 -9.01 6.82 27.72
CA ALA A 108 -8.87 5.55 27.01
C ALA A 108 -8.67 5.76 25.50
N VAL A 109 -9.37 6.73 24.90
CA VAL A 109 -9.19 7.07 23.47
C VAL A 109 -7.80 7.65 23.18
N TYR A 110 -7.23 8.50 24.04
CA TYR A 110 -5.84 8.96 23.84
C TYR A 110 -4.83 7.82 23.98
N ILE A 111 -5.01 6.95 24.97
CA ILE A 111 -4.17 5.76 25.17
C ILE A 111 -4.26 4.84 23.94
N TYR A 112 -5.47 4.63 23.42
CA TYR A 112 -5.70 3.91 22.17
C TYR A 112 -4.91 4.50 21.01
N PHE A 113 -4.95 5.83 20.81
CA PHE A 113 -4.21 6.49 19.72
C PHE A 113 -2.69 6.28 19.84
N VAL A 114 -2.13 6.41 21.05
CA VAL A 114 -0.69 6.18 21.30
C VAL A 114 -0.31 4.74 20.99
N LEU A 115 -1.04 3.76 21.55
CA LEU A 115 -0.73 2.35 21.36
C LEU A 115 -0.97 1.89 19.92
N ARG A 116 -2.00 2.42 19.26
CA ARG A 116 -2.25 2.14 17.84
C ARG A 116 -1.16 2.73 16.96
N THR A 117 -0.64 3.90 17.29
CA THR A 117 0.51 4.48 16.57
C THR A 117 1.72 3.55 16.65
N ILE A 118 2.05 3.08 17.86
CA ILE A 118 3.15 2.12 18.06
C ILE A 118 2.89 0.82 17.30
N SER A 119 1.67 0.28 17.38
CA SER A 119 1.31 -0.94 16.65
C SER A 119 1.43 -0.75 15.15
N TYR A 120 0.97 0.36 14.59
CA TYR A 120 1.04 0.63 13.15
C TYR A 120 2.47 0.82 12.66
N ILE A 121 3.34 1.44 13.45
CA ILE A 121 4.77 1.53 13.14
C ILE A 121 5.38 0.13 13.01
N ILE A 122 4.97 -0.81 13.86
CA ILE A 122 5.50 -2.18 13.89
C ILE A 122 4.83 -3.06 12.82
N SER A 123 3.51 -2.98 12.65
CA SER A 123 2.72 -3.96 11.90
C SER A 123 2.41 -3.51 10.47
N GLN A 124 2.17 -2.22 10.23
CA GLN A 124 1.66 -1.72 8.96
C GLN A 124 2.75 -1.80 7.89
N GLY A 125 2.53 -2.62 6.86
CA GLY A 125 3.50 -2.93 5.80
C GLY A 125 4.45 -4.09 6.13
N SER A 126 4.87 -4.22 7.39
CA SER A 126 5.74 -5.32 7.86
C SER A 126 5.06 -6.68 7.75
N ILE A 127 3.77 -6.75 8.11
CA ILE A 127 2.98 -7.99 7.99
C ILE A 127 2.98 -8.48 6.53
N LEU A 128 2.71 -7.60 5.56
CA LEU A 128 2.71 -7.95 4.13
C LEU A 128 4.09 -8.42 3.66
N CYS A 129 5.14 -7.67 4.01
CA CYS A 129 6.52 -8.00 3.61
C CYS A 129 6.97 -9.36 4.17
N ILE A 130 6.79 -9.57 5.49
CA ILE A 130 7.15 -10.83 6.16
C ILE A 130 6.32 -12.00 5.61
N SER A 131 5.04 -11.78 5.32
CA SER A 131 4.14 -12.81 4.78
C SER A 131 4.52 -13.24 3.37
N VAL A 132 4.80 -12.28 2.47
CA VAL A 132 5.24 -12.59 1.10
C VAL A 132 6.56 -13.34 1.15
N ALA A 133 7.51 -12.88 1.96
CA ALA A 133 8.78 -13.58 2.15
C ALA A 133 8.53 -15.02 2.63
N TYR A 134 7.71 -15.20 3.67
CA TYR A 134 7.37 -16.53 4.21
C TYR A 134 6.73 -17.44 3.16
N ALA A 135 5.81 -16.93 2.34
CA ALA A 135 5.19 -17.66 1.24
C ALA A 135 6.21 -18.09 0.16
N VAL A 136 7.12 -17.20 -0.24
CA VAL A 136 8.20 -17.50 -1.20
C VAL A 136 9.12 -18.59 -0.65
N SER A 137 9.48 -18.55 0.63
CA SER A 137 10.29 -19.61 1.26
C SER A 137 9.58 -20.95 1.27
N ILE A 138 8.28 -20.99 1.58
CA ILE A 138 7.47 -22.22 1.47
C ILE A 138 7.52 -22.75 0.03
N PHE A 139 7.31 -21.88 -0.96
CA PHE A 139 7.34 -22.27 -2.37
C PHE A 139 8.69 -22.85 -2.80
N LEU A 140 9.80 -22.19 -2.45
CA LEU A 140 11.16 -22.68 -2.77
C LEU A 140 11.47 -24.01 -2.07
N LEU A 141 11.03 -24.19 -0.82
CA LEU A 141 11.19 -25.46 -0.10
C LEU A 141 10.37 -26.58 -0.75
N VAL A 142 9.16 -26.27 -1.22
CA VAL A 142 8.33 -27.21 -1.97
C VAL A 142 8.99 -27.57 -3.31
N CYS A 143 9.39 -26.58 -4.10
CA CYS A 143 10.03 -26.80 -5.40
C CYS A 143 11.35 -27.56 -5.26
N SER A 144 12.18 -27.22 -4.28
CA SER A 144 13.42 -27.96 -4.00
C SER A 144 13.14 -29.39 -3.56
N THR A 145 12.12 -29.65 -2.72
CA THR A 145 11.74 -31.02 -2.35
C THR A 145 11.24 -31.83 -3.55
N LEU A 146 10.45 -31.22 -4.44
CA LEU A 146 9.97 -31.85 -5.67
C LEU A 146 11.13 -32.12 -6.64
N TYR A 147 12.04 -31.14 -6.81
CA TYR A 147 13.25 -31.29 -7.62
C TYR A 147 14.15 -32.40 -7.07
N MET A 148 14.41 -32.43 -5.76
CA MET A 148 15.17 -33.48 -5.09
C MET A 148 14.55 -34.87 -5.34
N LYS A 149 13.21 -34.96 -5.30
CA LYS A 149 12.47 -36.21 -5.54
C LYS A 149 12.51 -36.68 -6.99
N ILE A 150 12.65 -35.77 -7.95
CA ILE A 150 12.61 -36.09 -9.39
C ILE A 150 14.02 -36.34 -9.93
N PHE A 151 15.01 -35.55 -9.50
CA PHE A 151 16.33 -35.47 -10.14
C PHE A 151 17.50 -35.88 -9.26
N LEU A 152 17.34 -35.91 -7.93
CA LEU A 152 18.47 -36.18 -7.04
C LEU A 152 18.45 -37.64 -6.57
N ASN A 153 19.41 -38.42 -7.08
CA ASN A 153 19.75 -39.71 -6.48
C ASN A 153 20.77 -39.47 -5.35
N GLU A 154 20.52 -40.01 -4.15
CA GLU A 154 21.25 -39.65 -2.93
C GLU A 154 22.76 -39.90 -3.03
N THR A 155 23.55 -38.85 -2.82
CA THR A 155 24.99 -38.95 -2.55
C THR A 155 25.45 -37.89 -1.54
N VAL A 156 25.56 -38.31 -0.27
CA VAL A 156 26.46 -37.79 0.80
C VAL A 156 26.03 -36.55 1.63
N LYS A 157 26.49 -36.55 2.90
CA LYS A 157 26.11 -35.78 4.10
C LYS A 157 26.66 -34.35 4.19
N ILE A 158 25.93 -33.49 4.91
CA ILE A 158 26.13 -32.05 5.12
C ILE A 158 26.92 -31.73 6.41
N ALA A 159 27.78 -30.70 6.35
CA ALA A 159 28.57 -30.13 7.45
C ALA A 159 27.82 -29.02 8.25
N PRO A 160 28.17 -28.77 9.52
CA PRO A 160 27.42 -27.84 10.40
C PRO A 160 27.75 -26.36 10.15
N ARG A 161 26.73 -25.51 10.30
CA ARG A 161 26.78 -24.05 10.11
C ARG A 161 27.00 -23.35 11.45
N GLN A 162 28.08 -22.58 11.58
CA GLN A 162 28.35 -21.72 12.75
C GLN A 162 27.52 -20.43 12.68
N SER A 163 26.83 -20.09 13.77
CA SER A 163 26.15 -18.82 13.97
C SER A 163 27.10 -17.84 14.67
N GLU A 164 27.57 -16.81 13.97
CA GLU A 164 28.20 -15.66 14.60
C GLU A 164 27.15 -14.76 15.24
N ASN A 165 27.33 -14.47 16.54
CA ASN A 165 26.45 -13.62 17.33
C ASN A 165 26.82 -12.15 17.09
N ARG A 166 26.16 -11.46 16.16
CA ARG A 166 26.37 -10.02 15.93
C ARG A 166 25.44 -9.16 16.80
N SER A 167 25.95 -8.04 17.29
CA SER A 167 25.21 -7.13 18.18
C SER A 167 24.17 -6.30 17.42
N CYS A 168 22.94 -6.27 17.93
CA CYS A 168 21.76 -5.65 17.32
C CYS A 168 21.96 -4.17 16.92
N SER A 169 22.76 -3.39 17.67
CA SER A 169 23.01 -1.98 17.34
C SER A 169 23.88 -1.78 16.09
N PHE A 170 24.75 -2.75 15.74
CA PHE A 170 25.61 -2.66 14.56
C PHE A 170 24.81 -2.96 13.29
N ILE A 171 23.87 -3.91 13.38
CA ILE A 171 22.94 -4.27 12.31
C ILE A 171 22.09 -3.06 11.89
N VAL A 172 21.55 -2.29 12.85
CA VAL A 172 20.72 -1.11 12.53
C VAL A 172 21.49 -0.06 11.70
N LEU A 173 22.76 0.20 12.02
CA LEU A 173 23.56 1.22 11.34
C LEU A 173 23.97 0.79 9.91
N GLU A 174 24.38 -0.48 9.76
CA GLU A 174 24.77 -1.08 8.47
C GLU A 174 23.59 -1.05 7.48
N VAL A 175 22.39 -1.37 7.95
CA VAL A 175 21.16 -1.35 7.14
C VAL A 175 20.80 0.04 6.63
N LEU A 176 20.86 1.05 7.51
CA LEU A 176 20.55 2.41 7.12
C LEU A 176 21.54 2.92 6.07
N GLN A 177 22.81 2.56 6.21
CA GLN A 177 23.86 2.95 5.27
C GLN A 177 23.71 2.26 3.91
N ASP A 178 23.45 0.96 3.88
CA ASP A 178 23.26 0.20 2.63
C ASP A 178 21.99 0.62 1.89
N ARG A 179 20.91 0.92 2.62
CA ARG A 179 19.66 1.45 2.03
C ARG A 179 19.86 2.84 1.44
N TRP A 180 20.62 3.70 2.12
CA TRP A 180 20.97 5.03 1.62
C TRP A 180 21.75 4.96 0.29
N ASN A 181 22.76 4.09 0.22
CA ASN A 181 23.56 3.91 -0.99
C ASN A 181 22.73 3.31 -2.13
N SER A 182 21.93 2.27 -1.86
CA SER A 182 21.04 1.66 -2.84
C SER A 182 19.97 2.63 -3.38
N MET A 183 19.44 3.50 -2.53
CA MET A 183 18.53 4.58 -2.96
C MET A 183 19.22 5.57 -3.89
N LYS A 184 20.49 5.92 -3.63
CA LYS A 184 21.25 6.85 -4.45
C LYS A 184 21.46 6.33 -5.88
N ASP A 185 21.81 5.05 -6.02
CA ASP A 185 22.00 4.41 -7.34
C ASP A 185 20.67 4.27 -8.08
N THR A 186 19.58 4.02 -7.35
CA THR A 186 18.23 3.93 -7.93
C THR A 186 17.72 5.29 -8.41
N ILE A 187 18.05 6.39 -7.72
CA ILE A 187 17.72 7.76 -8.14
C ILE A 187 18.32 8.09 -9.50
N PHE A 188 19.55 7.61 -9.77
CA PHE A 188 20.21 7.78 -11.06
C PHE A 188 19.48 7.03 -12.19
N VAL A 189 19.07 5.77 -11.97
CA VAL A 189 18.35 4.95 -12.98
C VAL A 189 16.99 5.55 -13.36
N ILE A 190 16.23 6.11 -12.41
CA ILE A 190 14.95 6.78 -12.72
C ILE A 190 15.16 8.04 -13.53
N SER A 191 16.24 8.76 -13.25
CA SER A 191 16.56 9.99 -13.97
C SER A 191 16.90 9.71 -15.44
N SER A 192 17.23 8.46 -15.78
CA SER A 192 17.55 8.03 -17.14
C SER A 192 16.33 7.63 -17.96
N SER A 193 15.27 7.08 -17.36
CA SER A 193 14.07 6.63 -18.08
C SER A 193 12.88 7.60 -17.93
N THR A 194 12.49 8.21 -19.04
CA THR A 194 11.33 9.13 -19.11
C THR A 194 10.05 8.47 -18.60
N THR A 195 9.80 7.20 -18.94
CA THR A 195 8.64 6.43 -18.51
C THR A 195 8.59 6.24 -16.98
N LEU A 196 9.71 5.85 -16.37
CA LEU A 196 9.78 5.67 -14.90
C LEU A 196 9.63 6.99 -14.15
N LYS A 197 10.18 8.07 -14.70
CA LYS A 197 10.00 9.43 -14.16
C LYS A 197 8.54 9.84 -14.18
N GLN A 198 7.84 9.64 -15.30
CA GLN A 198 6.40 9.93 -15.41
C GLN A 198 5.58 9.08 -14.44
N ILE A 199 5.85 7.78 -14.35
CA ILE A 199 5.15 6.88 -13.41
C ILE A 199 5.39 7.29 -11.96
N SER A 200 6.59 7.77 -11.63
CA SER A 200 6.89 8.28 -10.28
C SER A 200 6.05 9.51 -9.95
N PHE A 201 5.90 10.46 -10.89
CA PHE A 201 5.01 11.62 -10.70
C PHE A 201 3.54 11.21 -10.57
N ILE A 202 3.05 10.32 -11.44
CA ILE A 202 1.69 9.77 -11.36
C ILE A 202 1.45 9.15 -9.98
N SER A 203 2.34 8.26 -9.56
CA SER A 203 2.23 7.54 -8.28
C SER A 203 2.28 8.49 -7.08
N PHE A 204 3.14 9.51 -7.12
CA PHE A 204 3.25 10.53 -6.08
C PHE A 204 1.95 11.31 -5.92
N PHE A 205 1.46 11.93 -7.00
CA PHE A 205 0.29 12.81 -6.94
C PHE A 205 -1.03 12.06 -6.72
N TYR A 206 -1.13 10.84 -7.27
CA TYR A 206 -2.25 9.95 -6.98
C TYR A 206 -2.32 9.60 -5.49
N GLU A 207 -1.20 9.14 -4.91
CA GLU A 207 -1.16 8.78 -3.49
C GLU A 207 -1.36 10.00 -2.59
N LEU A 208 -0.80 11.15 -2.96
CA LEU A 208 -1.02 12.42 -2.25
C LEU A 208 -2.51 12.77 -2.18
N GLY A 209 -3.26 12.57 -3.27
CA GLY A 209 -4.70 12.85 -3.31
C GLY A 209 -5.50 11.80 -2.53
N MET A 210 -5.32 10.53 -2.87
CA MET A 210 -6.13 9.44 -2.31
C MET A 210 -5.88 9.21 -0.82
N SER A 211 -4.63 9.30 -0.36
CA SER A 211 -4.31 9.22 1.08
C SER A 211 -4.97 10.37 1.85
N GLY A 212 -4.96 11.56 1.27
CA GLY A 212 -5.60 12.76 1.83
C GLY A 212 -7.09 12.57 2.00
N ILE A 213 -7.77 12.15 0.94
CA ILE A 213 -9.20 11.84 0.97
C ILE A 213 -9.49 10.77 2.03
N SER A 214 -8.76 9.65 2.00
CA SER A 214 -8.94 8.55 2.96
C SER A 214 -8.78 9.00 4.43
N SER A 215 -7.86 9.92 4.70
CA SER A 215 -7.58 10.41 6.06
C SER A 215 -8.72 11.25 6.67
N VAL A 216 -9.53 11.91 5.85
CA VAL A 216 -10.55 12.88 6.32
C VAL A 216 -11.99 12.52 5.94
N LEU A 217 -12.20 11.64 4.94
CA LEU A 217 -13.49 11.38 4.32
C LEU A 217 -14.61 11.01 5.31
N LEU A 218 -14.38 10.03 6.18
CA LEU A 218 -15.43 9.56 7.10
C LEU A 218 -15.81 10.62 8.14
N TYR A 219 -14.83 11.39 8.62
CA TYR A 219 -15.09 12.51 9.53
C TYR A 219 -15.84 13.66 8.84
N TYR A 220 -15.51 13.94 7.57
CA TYR A 220 -16.26 14.87 6.74
C TYR A 220 -17.71 14.41 6.56
N LEU A 221 -17.95 13.15 6.20
CA LEU A 221 -19.30 12.61 6.01
C LEU A 221 -20.12 12.65 7.31
N LYS A 222 -19.47 12.35 8.45
CA LYS A 222 -20.09 12.51 9.77
C LYS A 222 -20.52 13.95 10.02
N SER A 223 -19.62 14.91 9.78
CA SER A 223 -19.87 16.31 10.10
C SER A 223 -20.84 17.01 9.15
N SER A 224 -20.86 16.60 7.88
CA SER A 224 -21.69 17.23 6.85
C SER A 224 -23.09 16.61 6.77
N PHE A 225 -23.21 15.28 6.94
CA PHE A 225 -24.46 14.55 6.74
C PHE A 225 -24.95 13.80 7.97
N GLY A 226 -24.23 13.83 9.09
CA GLY A 226 -24.60 13.10 10.30
C GLY A 226 -24.44 11.59 10.17
N PHE A 227 -23.59 11.13 9.25
CA PHE A 227 -23.43 9.70 9.01
C PHE A 227 -22.96 8.95 10.26
N ASN A 228 -23.49 7.74 10.41
CA ASN A 228 -23.13 6.81 11.48
C ASN A 228 -22.38 5.58 10.93
N LYS A 229 -21.91 4.72 11.85
CA LYS A 229 -21.17 3.49 11.54
C LYS A 229 -21.82 2.59 10.48
N ASN A 230 -23.15 2.55 10.38
CA ASN A 230 -23.84 1.67 9.42
C ASN A 230 -23.63 2.23 8.00
N GLN A 231 -23.84 3.53 7.82
CA GLN A 231 -23.67 4.20 6.52
C GLN A 231 -22.20 4.20 6.07
N PHE A 232 -21.25 4.36 7.00
CA PHE A 232 -19.83 4.17 6.68
C PHE A 232 -19.54 2.75 6.18
N SER A 233 -20.10 1.75 6.87
CA SER A 233 -19.91 0.34 6.50
C SER A 233 -20.56 0.01 5.15
N GLU A 234 -21.73 0.56 4.84
CA GLU A 234 -22.38 0.41 3.54
C GLU A 234 -21.50 0.97 2.41
N ILE A 235 -20.95 2.18 2.58
CA ILE A 235 -20.05 2.81 1.59
C ILE A 235 -18.78 1.98 1.40
N LEU A 236 -18.12 1.59 2.49
CA LEU A 236 -16.88 0.79 2.42
C LEU A 236 -17.14 -0.59 1.79
N LEU A 237 -18.27 -1.22 2.12
CA LEU A 237 -18.70 -2.48 1.52
C LEU A 237 -18.91 -2.31 0.01
N MET A 238 -19.60 -1.25 -0.41
CA MET A 238 -19.84 -1.00 -1.83
C MET A 238 -18.53 -0.83 -2.62
N VAL A 239 -17.56 -0.08 -2.07
CA VAL A 239 -16.23 0.06 -2.68
C VAL A 239 -15.48 -1.27 -2.69
N SER A 240 -15.55 -2.06 -1.62
CA SER A 240 -14.82 -3.33 -1.48
C SER A 240 -15.34 -4.41 -2.44
N PHE A 241 -16.66 -4.61 -2.49
CA PHE A 241 -17.29 -5.51 -3.46
C PHE A 241 -17.06 -5.03 -4.89
N GLY A 242 -17.18 -3.71 -5.11
CA GLY A 242 -16.87 -3.09 -6.39
C GLY A 242 -15.43 -3.36 -6.84
N SER A 243 -14.48 -3.33 -5.91
CA SER A 243 -13.08 -3.64 -6.18
C SER A 243 -12.87 -5.10 -6.58
N ILE A 244 -13.49 -6.05 -5.88
CA ILE A 244 -13.42 -7.48 -6.23
C ILE A 244 -13.99 -7.70 -7.63
N PHE A 245 -15.18 -7.17 -7.90
CA PHE A 245 -15.83 -7.25 -9.20
C PHE A 245 -14.95 -6.66 -10.30
N SER A 246 -14.34 -5.50 -10.03
CA SER A 246 -13.49 -4.80 -10.98
C SER A 246 -12.23 -5.58 -11.33
N GLN A 247 -11.53 -6.14 -10.33
CA GLN A 247 -10.30 -6.88 -10.57
C GLN A 247 -10.54 -8.20 -11.32
N ILE A 248 -11.67 -8.87 -11.06
CA ILE A 248 -11.98 -10.17 -11.66
C ILE A 248 -12.55 -10.01 -13.09
N LEU A 249 -13.44 -9.06 -13.31
CA LEU A 249 -14.20 -8.94 -14.57
C LEU A 249 -13.81 -7.73 -15.40
N VAL A 250 -13.73 -6.55 -14.78
CA VAL A 250 -13.54 -5.29 -15.49
C VAL A 250 -12.11 -5.15 -16.01
N LEU A 251 -11.11 -5.46 -15.17
CA LEU A 251 -9.70 -5.29 -15.52
C LEU A 251 -9.29 -6.15 -16.72
N PRO A 252 -9.55 -7.49 -16.77
CA PRO A 252 -9.17 -8.29 -17.94
C PRO A 252 -9.83 -7.81 -19.23
N HIS A 253 -11.10 -7.39 -19.15
CA HIS A 253 -11.87 -6.96 -20.31
C HIS A 253 -11.40 -5.60 -20.84
N ILE A 254 -11.28 -4.58 -19.98
CA ILE A 254 -10.84 -3.25 -20.40
C ILE A 254 -9.38 -3.29 -20.86
N ASN A 255 -8.51 -4.06 -20.19
CA ASN A 255 -7.11 -4.15 -20.57
C ASN A 255 -6.92 -4.74 -21.98
N SER A 256 -7.76 -5.70 -22.38
CA SER A 256 -7.79 -6.22 -23.75
C SER A 256 -8.17 -5.18 -24.80
N LEU A 257 -8.94 -4.14 -24.44
CA LEU A 257 -9.51 -3.19 -25.39
C LEU A 257 -8.64 -1.95 -25.60
N ILE A 258 -8.10 -1.39 -24.52
CA ILE A 258 -7.40 -0.09 -24.53
C ILE A 258 -5.97 -0.15 -23.96
N GLY A 259 -5.54 -1.32 -23.47
CA GLY A 259 -4.25 -1.52 -22.83
C GLY A 259 -4.08 -0.81 -21.48
N GLU A 260 -2.97 -1.12 -20.81
CA GLU A 260 -2.69 -0.67 -19.43
C GLU A 260 -2.66 0.86 -19.27
N LYS A 261 -2.07 1.57 -20.24
CA LYS A 261 -1.98 3.03 -20.22
C LYS A 261 -3.37 3.67 -20.31
N GLY A 262 -4.28 3.08 -21.09
CA GLY A 262 -5.66 3.53 -21.23
C GLY A 262 -6.47 3.26 -19.96
N VAL A 263 -6.34 2.04 -19.41
CA VAL A 263 -6.98 1.67 -18.12
C VAL A 263 -6.58 2.65 -17.01
N LEU A 264 -5.28 2.98 -16.92
CA LEU A 264 -4.76 3.94 -15.95
C LEU A 264 -5.45 5.31 -16.07
N CYS A 265 -5.59 5.84 -17.29
CA CYS A 265 -6.24 7.14 -17.49
C CYS A 265 -7.72 7.12 -17.13
N ILE A 266 -8.46 6.08 -17.52
CA ILE A 266 -9.87 5.91 -17.14
C ILE A 266 -10.02 5.83 -15.62
N ALA A 267 -9.14 5.07 -14.96
CA ALA A 267 -9.15 4.94 -13.51
C ALA A 267 -8.82 6.26 -12.79
N LEU A 268 -7.91 7.06 -13.34
CA LEU A 268 -7.61 8.41 -12.82
C LEU A 268 -8.77 9.38 -13.03
N ILE A 269 -9.46 9.34 -14.17
CA ILE A 269 -10.67 10.14 -14.41
C ILE A 269 -11.77 9.75 -13.40
N ALA A 270 -11.97 8.45 -13.17
CA ALA A 270 -12.89 7.96 -12.15
C ALA A 270 -12.47 8.40 -10.73
N SER A 271 -11.17 8.46 -10.43
CA SER A 271 -10.63 8.99 -9.17
C SER A 271 -10.97 10.47 -8.97
N ILE A 272 -10.87 11.27 -10.04
CA ILE A 272 -11.22 12.70 -10.02
C ILE A 272 -12.72 12.84 -9.79
N ALA A 273 -13.56 12.10 -10.53
CA ALA A 273 -15.01 12.11 -10.33
C ALA A 273 -15.39 11.73 -8.89
N TYR A 274 -14.78 10.67 -8.35
CA TYR A 274 -14.90 10.25 -6.94
C TYR A 274 -14.60 11.39 -5.98
N SER A 275 -13.44 12.06 -6.14
CA SER A 275 -13.04 13.14 -5.25
C SER A 275 -13.96 14.37 -5.36
N VAL A 276 -14.29 14.80 -6.58
CA VAL A 276 -15.10 16.00 -6.82
C VAL A 276 -16.54 15.81 -6.32
N LEU A 277 -17.15 14.66 -6.58
CA LEU A 277 -18.50 14.34 -6.08
C LEU A 277 -18.55 14.29 -4.56
N TYR A 278 -17.52 13.79 -3.89
CA TYR A 278 -17.44 13.85 -2.44
C TYR A 278 -17.28 15.28 -1.92
N GLY A 279 -16.37 16.06 -2.53
CA GLY A 279 -16.08 17.43 -2.11
C GLY A 279 -17.24 18.41 -2.33
N LEU A 280 -18.07 18.19 -3.36
CA LEU A 280 -19.26 18.99 -3.69
C LEU A 280 -20.57 18.33 -3.29
N ALA A 281 -20.55 17.33 -2.41
CA ALA A 281 -21.75 16.61 -2.03
C ALA A 281 -22.79 17.56 -1.40
N TRP A 282 -23.96 17.70 -2.04
CA TRP A 282 -25.05 18.55 -1.56
C TRP A 282 -26.16 17.75 -0.84
N ALA A 283 -26.16 16.43 -0.98
CA ALA A 283 -27.16 15.55 -0.40
C ALA A 283 -26.56 14.21 0.08
N PRO A 284 -27.17 13.55 1.09
CA PRO A 284 -26.70 12.27 1.64
C PRO A 284 -26.52 11.12 0.65
N TRP A 285 -27.22 11.12 -0.48
CA TRP A 285 -27.08 10.06 -1.49
C TRP A 285 -25.85 10.25 -2.40
N VAL A 286 -25.33 11.48 -2.52
CA VAL A 286 -24.19 11.81 -3.40
C VAL A 286 -22.91 11.07 -2.97
N PRO A 287 -22.57 10.95 -1.67
CA PRO A 287 -21.53 10.04 -1.17
C PRO A 287 -21.61 8.61 -1.71
N TYR A 288 -22.81 8.04 -1.82
CA TYR A 288 -23.00 6.69 -2.35
C TYR A 288 -22.77 6.66 -3.86
N LEU A 289 -23.28 7.64 -4.62
CA LEU A 289 -22.96 7.74 -6.05
C LEU A 289 -21.45 7.88 -6.27
N SER A 290 -20.79 8.74 -5.48
CA SER A 290 -19.34 8.93 -5.57
C SER A 290 -18.58 7.63 -5.33
N ALA A 291 -18.92 6.89 -4.28
CA ALA A 291 -18.31 5.60 -3.96
C ALA A 291 -18.47 4.55 -5.08
N SER A 292 -19.45 4.67 -5.98
CA SER A 292 -19.62 3.73 -7.11
C SER A 292 -18.48 3.83 -8.12
N PHE A 293 -17.87 5.01 -8.25
CA PHE A 293 -16.62 5.19 -9.01
C PHE A 293 -15.44 4.44 -8.37
N GLY A 294 -15.60 3.96 -7.13
CA GLY A 294 -14.74 2.99 -6.46
C GLY A 294 -14.45 1.74 -7.25
N VAL A 295 -15.43 1.27 -8.03
CA VAL A 295 -15.28 0.12 -8.92
C VAL A 295 -14.18 0.39 -9.94
N ILE A 296 -14.05 1.61 -10.46
CA ILE A 296 -13.14 1.91 -11.56
C ILE A 296 -11.81 2.46 -11.04
N TYR A 297 -11.83 3.36 -10.05
CA TYR A 297 -10.58 4.00 -9.59
C TYR A 297 -9.59 3.01 -8.98
N VAL A 298 -10.06 1.89 -8.42
CA VAL A 298 -9.19 0.88 -7.80
C VAL A 298 -8.18 0.28 -8.79
N LEU A 299 -8.45 0.40 -10.09
CA LEU A 299 -7.60 -0.11 -11.16
C LEU A 299 -6.31 0.70 -11.35
N VAL A 300 -6.16 1.88 -10.73
CA VAL A 300 -4.91 2.66 -10.81
C VAL A 300 -3.71 1.83 -10.35
N LYS A 301 -3.80 1.19 -9.16
CA LYS A 301 -2.69 0.41 -8.60
C LYS A 301 -2.23 -0.75 -9.51
N PRO A 302 -3.12 -1.69 -9.94
CA PRO A 302 -2.70 -2.78 -10.81
C PRO A 302 -2.19 -2.29 -12.17
N SER A 303 -2.80 -1.26 -12.78
CA SER A 303 -2.31 -0.71 -14.05
C SER A 303 -0.94 -0.05 -13.92
N THR A 304 -0.68 0.70 -12.84
CA THR A 304 0.66 1.25 -12.57
C THR A 304 1.69 0.12 -12.43
N CYS A 305 1.39 -0.93 -11.68
CA CYS A 305 2.27 -2.09 -11.53
C CYS A 305 2.56 -2.77 -12.88
N ALA A 306 1.54 -2.94 -13.73
CA ALA A 306 1.68 -3.57 -15.05
C ALA A 306 2.52 -2.74 -16.02
N ILE A 307 2.39 -1.41 -15.99
CA ILE A 307 3.22 -0.50 -16.80
C ILE A 307 4.67 -0.55 -16.32
N ILE A 308 4.91 -0.52 -15.01
CA ILE A 308 6.26 -0.64 -14.45
C ILE A 308 6.90 -1.95 -14.89
N SER A 309 6.20 -3.10 -14.75
CA SER A 309 6.75 -4.40 -15.13
C SER A 309 7.11 -4.52 -16.62
N LYS A 310 6.51 -3.70 -17.49
CA LYS A 310 6.85 -3.66 -18.93
C LYS A 310 7.95 -2.65 -19.26
N ALA A 311 8.18 -1.66 -18.39
CA ALA A 311 9.14 -0.58 -18.61
C ALA A 311 10.55 -0.91 -18.11
N VAL A 312 10.71 -1.93 -17.24
CA VAL A 312 12.01 -2.35 -16.69
C VAL A 312 12.29 -3.82 -16.92
N ILE A 313 13.58 -4.15 -16.99
CA ILE A 313 14.07 -5.53 -17.08
C ILE A 313 13.74 -6.26 -15.77
N SER A 314 13.51 -7.57 -15.82
CA SER A 314 13.12 -8.41 -14.67
C SER A 314 14.08 -8.31 -13.49
N SER A 315 15.38 -8.10 -13.73
CA SER A 315 16.41 -7.88 -12.69
C SER A 315 16.21 -6.61 -11.86
N ASP A 316 15.58 -5.58 -12.45
CA ASP A 316 15.40 -4.27 -11.81
C ASP A 316 13.95 -4.00 -11.38
N GLN A 317 13.03 -4.93 -11.65
CA GLN A 317 11.61 -4.79 -11.30
C GLN A 317 11.38 -4.56 -9.79
N GLY A 318 12.11 -5.29 -8.94
CA GLY A 318 12.04 -5.11 -7.49
C GLY A 318 12.55 -3.73 -7.03
N LYS A 319 13.62 -3.21 -7.68
CA LYS A 319 14.17 -1.88 -7.38
C LYS A 319 13.18 -0.79 -7.78
N ALA A 320 12.62 -0.88 -8.99
CA ALA A 320 11.65 0.08 -9.51
C ALA A 320 10.37 0.13 -8.64
N GLN A 321 9.83 -1.03 -8.27
CA GLN A 321 8.65 -1.09 -7.39
C GLN A 321 8.95 -0.61 -5.97
N GLY A 322 10.12 -0.95 -5.42
CA GLY A 322 10.54 -0.49 -4.09
C GLY A 322 10.68 1.03 -4.02
N LEU A 323 11.20 1.64 -5.07
CA LEU A 323 11.26 3.09 -5.21
C LEU A 323 9.87 3.72 -5.34
N ILE A 324 9.00 3.21 -6.22
CA ILE A 324 7.66 3.78 -6.37
C ILE A 324 6.90 3.72 -5.04
N ALA A 325 7.06 2.63 -4.29
CA ALA A 325 6.54 2.52 -2.93
C ALA A 325 7.15 3.56 -1.97
N ALA A 326 8.43 3.91 -2.11
CA ALA A 326 9.07 4.99 -1.35
C ALA A 326 8.49 6.36 -1.71
N VAL A 327 8.30 6.65 -3.00
CA VAL A 327 7.66 7.88 -3.51
C VAL A 327 6.24 8.02 -2.98
N GLN A 328 5.44 6.96 -3.08
CA GLN A 328 4.09 6.89 -2.51
C GLN A 328 4.10 7.08 -0.99
N SER A 329 5.09 6.51 -0.30
CA SER A 329 5.20 6.66 1.15
C SER A 329 5.45 8.11 1.57
N VAL A 330 6.30 8.84 0.83
CA VAL A 330 6.51 10.28 1.05
C VAL A 330 5.20 11.04 0.81
N ALA A 331 4.48 10.75 -0.28
CA ALA A 331 3.17 11.36 -0.55
C ALA A 331 2.13 11.10 0.56
N SER A 332 2.05 9.85 1.04
CA SER A 332 1.16 9.44 2.13
C SER A 332 1.50 10.12 3.46
N LEU A 333 2.76 10.53 3.64
CA LEU A 333 3.21 11.28 4.80
C LEU A 333 2.78 12.75 4.72
N LEU A 334 2.99 13.38 3.56
CA LEU A 334 2.66 14.79 3.32
C LEU A 334 1.16 15.05 3.32
N SER A 335 0.36 14.08 2.86
CA SER A 335 -1.06 14.33 2.62
C SER A 335 -1.86 14.69 3.88
N PRO A 336 -1.83 13.90 4.98
CA PRO A 336 -2.60 14.23 6.17
C PRO A 336 -2.14 15.52 6.86
N VAL A 337 -0.88 15.92 6.69
CA VAL A 337 -0.32 17.19 7.22
C VAL A 337 -1.03 18.40 6.62
N VAL A 338 -1.37 18.33 5.33
CA VAL A 338 -2.08 19.41 4.63
C VAL A 338 -3.59 19.24 4.78
N MET A 339 -4.10 18.02 4.56
CA MET A 339 -5.54 17.78 4.48
C MET A 339 -6.23 17.87 5.82
N SER A 340 -5.64 17.35 6.91
CA SER A 340 -6.33 17.30 8.21
C SER A 340 -6.59 18.67 8.81
N PRO A 341 -5.62 19.61 8.86
CA PRO A 341 -5.87 20.98 9.31
C PRO A 341 -6.85 21.72 8.38
N LEU A 342 -6.75 21.50 7.07
CA LEU A 342 -7.64 22.12 6.10
C LEU A 342 -9.09 21.67 6.29
N THR A 343 -9.34 20.37 6.44
CA THR A 343 -10.67 19.84 6.75
C THR A 343 -11.16 20.37 8.10
N SER A 344 -10.29 20.41 9.11
CA SER A 344 -10.63 20.96 10.43
C SER A 344 -11.12 22.40 10.34
N LEU A 345 -10.45 23.24 9.54
CA LEU A 345 -10.82 24.63 9.34
C LEU A 345 -12.17 24.78 8.61
N PHE A 346 -12.37 24.06 7.51
CA PHE A 346 -13.61 24.15 6.71
C PHE A 346 -14.84 23.51 7.34
N ILE A 347 -14.65 22.65 8.34
CA ILE A 347 -15.73 22.09 9.16
C ILE A 347 -16.04 22.98 10.38
N SER A 348 -15.10 23.83 10.80
CA SER A 348 -15.28 24.74 11.93
C SER A 348 -16.20 25.92 11.59
N SER A 349 -16.62 26.67 12.61
CA SER A 349 -17.37 27.92 12.45
C SER A 349 -16.54 29.07 11.86
N GLU A 350 -15.22 28.92 11.74
CA GLU A 350 -14.28 29.93 11.25
C GLU A 350 -14.00 29.79 9.74
N ALA A 351 -14.76 28.97 9.03
CA ALA A 351 -14.55 28.71 7.62
C ALA A 351 -14.70 30.01 6.78
N PRO A 352 -13.76 30.31 5.86
CA PRO A 352 -13.80 31.53 5.05
C PRO A 352 -14.96 31.54 4.04
N PHE A 353 -15.47 30.37 3.66
CA PHE A 353 -16.65 30.18 2.82
C PHE A 353 -17.29 28.81 3.09
N ASP A 354 -18.56 28.66 2.73
CA ASP A 354 -19.34 27.44 2.99
C ASP A 354 -19.02 26.34 1.97
N CYS A 355 -17.97 25.55 2.28
CA CYS A 355 -17.63 24.34 1.54
C CYS A 355 -16.90 23.36 2.46
N LYS A 356 -17.65 22.57 3.22
CA LYS A 356 -17.07 21.59 4.18
C LYS A 356 -16.17 20.54 3.50
N GLY A 357 -16.43 20.23 2.24
CA GLY A 357 -15.66 19.29 1.42
C GLY A 357 -14.44 19.89 0.72
N PHE A 358 -14.08 21.15 0.98
CA PHE A 358 -13.03 21.86 0.24
C PHE A 358 -11.68 21.14 0.25
N SER A 359 -11.28 20.55 1.39
CA SER A 359 -10.05 19.73 1.46
C SER A 359 -10.02 18.58 0.46
N ILE A 360 -11.16 17.92 0.21
CA ILE A 360 -11.29 16.84 -0.78
C ILE A 360 -11.16 17.41 -2.21
N LEU A 361 -11.62 18.65 -2.44
CA LEU A 361 -11.41 19.34 -3.72
C LEU A 361 -9.96 19.76 -3.92
N VAL A 362 -9.23 20.13 -2.87
CA VAL A 362 -7.78 20.36 -2.99
C VAL A 362 -7.06 19.05 -3.32
N ALA A 363 -7.49 17.92 -2.75
CA ALA A 363 -6.96 16.60 -3.14
C ALA A 363 -7.28 16.22 -4.60
N SER A 364 -8.39 16.70 -5.17
CA SER A 364 -8.70 16.44 -6.59
C SER A 364 -7.72 17.12 -7.54
N ILE A 365 -7.12 18.25 -7.16
CA ILE A 365 -6.07 18.93 -7.94
C ILE A 365 -4.87 18.03 -8.13
N SER A 366 -4.44 17.29 -7.09
CA SER A 366 -3.32 16.35 -7.25
C SER A 366 -3.70 15.19 -8.18
N LEU A 367 -4.93 14.70 -8.13
CA LEU A 367 -5.42 13.68 -9.06
C LEU A 367 -5.46 14.18 -10.50
N ILE A 368 -5.80 15.45 -10.73
CA ILE A 368 -5.76 16.10 -12.05
C ILE A 368 -4.31 16.19 -12.57
N ILE A 369 -3.36 16.58 -11.71
CA ILE A 369 -1.93 16.59 -12.07
C ILE A 369 -1.47 15.18 -12.45
N SER A 370 -1.86 14.17 -11.66
CA SER A 370 -1.58 12.76 -11.96
C SER A 370 -2.16 12.33 -13.32
N LEU A 371 -3.38 12.74 -13.64
CA LEU A 371 -3.99 12.47 -14.95
C LEU A 371 -3.21 13.15 -16.08
N GLY A 372 -2.78 14.40 -15.90
CA GLY A 372 -1.96 15.11 -16.89
C GLY A 372 -0.68 14.35 -17.24
N HIS A 373 0.04 13.86 -16.22
CA HIS A 373 1.22 13.01 -16.44
C HIS A 373 0.89 11.67 -17.09
N ALA A 374 -0.24 11.04 -16.74
CA ALA A 374 -0.69 9.80 -17.38
C ALA A 374 -1.07 9.99 -18.86
N SER A 375 -1.68 11.12 -19.21
CA SER A 375 -2.00 11.46 -20.60
C SER A 375 -0.74 11.73 -21.44
N LEU A 376 0.32 12.30 -20.86
CA LEU A 376 1.61 12.42 -21.53
C LEU A 376 2.23 11.05 -21.83
N LEU A 377 2.08 10.09 -20.91
CA LEU A 377 2.55 8.72 -21.06
C LEU A 377 1.78 7.95 -22.16
N LEU A 378 0.52 8.30 -22.42
CA LEU A 378 -0.26 7.82 -23.56
C LEU A 378 0.23 8.38 -24.91
N SER A 379 0.75 9.62 -24.92
CA SER A 379 1.22 10.29 -26.14
C SER A 379 2.61 9.84 -26.59
N GLU A 380 3.37 9.11 -25.77
CA GLU A 380 4.64 8.51 -26.18
C GLU A 380 4.40 7.43 -27.26
N ASN A 381 4.88 7.73 -28.47
CA ASN A 381 4.69 6.96 -29.69
C ASN A 381 5.04 5.46 -29.53
N PRO A 382 4.16 4.52 -29.93
CA PRO A 382 4.44 3.08 -29.89
C PRO A 382 5.60 2.64 -30.82
N ASN A 383 6.11 3.53 -31.67
CA ASN A 383 7.18 3.26 -32.64
C ASN A 383 8.58 3.73 -32.19
N LYS A 384 8.76 4.25 -30.96
CA LYS A 384 10.12 4.53 -30.47
C LYS A 384 10.74 3.19 -30.03
N PRO A 385 11.82 2.70 -30.67
CA PRO A 385 12.48 1.49 -30.20
C PRO A 385 12.94 1.70 -28.75
N PRO A 386 12.94 0.65 -27.91
CA PRO A 386 13.48 0.77 -26.56
C PRO A 386 14.89 1.35 -26.66
N GLU A 387 15.15 2.40 -25.89
CA GLU A 387 16.50 2.97 -25.78
C GLU A 387 17.43 1.86 -25.30
N HIS A 388 18.18 1.26 -26.21
CA HIS A 388 19.35 0.47 -25.86
C HIS A 388 20.35 1.43 -25.23
N GLU A 389 20.45 1.37 -23.90
CA GLU A 389 21.63 1.88 -23.21
C GLU A 389 22.88 1.24 -23.85
N PRO A 390 23.95 2.01 -24.09
CA PRO A 390 25.19 1.45 -24.58
C PRO A 390 25.68 0.39 -23.60
N SER A 391 25.85 -0.83 -24.11
CA SER A 391 26.35 -1.99 -23.38
C SER A 391 27.63 -1.64 -22.63
N ARG A 392 27.52 -1.46 -21.32
CA ARG A 392 28.65 -1.36 -20.41
C ARG A 392 28.94 -2.73 -19.81
N TYR A 393 29.09 -3.73 -20.67
CA TYR A 393 29.76 -4.98 -20.35
C TYR A 393 30.51 -5.41 -21.60
N GLY A 394 31.82 -5.52 -21.47
CA GLY A 394 32.68 -6.04 -22.52
C GLY A 394 32.21 -7.43 -22.94
N ASP A 395 32.40 -7.68 -24.22
CA ASP A 395 32.31 -8.95 -24.90
C ASP A 395 32.98 -10.08 -24.09
N GLU A 396 32.18 -10.87 -23.38
CA GLU A 396 32.52 -12.25 -23.03
C GLU A 396 31.37 -13.13 -23.52
N THR A 397 31.47 -13.47 -24.80
CA THR A 397 30.83 -14.62 -25.42
C THR A 397 31.16 -15.88 -24.63
N VAL A 398 30.30 -16.25 -23.68
CA VAL A 398 30.24 -17.62 -23.18
C VAL A 398 29.55 -18.46 -24.26
N GLU A 399 30.34 -18.87 -25.25
CA GLU A 399 29.96 -19.95 -26.16
C GLU A 399 29.70 -21.21 -25.33
N ALA A 400 28.44 -21.63 -25.28
CA ALA A 400 28.10 -22.99 -24.88
C ALA A 400 28.79 -23.96 -25.86
N PRO A 401 29.55 -24.97 -25.40
CA PRO A 401 30.16 -25.93 -26.31
C PRO A 401 29.04 -26.71 -27.00
N LEU A 402 28.91 -26.46 -28.30
CA LEU A 402 28.17 -27.28 -29.25
C LEU A 402 28.61 -28.74 -29.08
N LEU A 403 27.63 -29.61 -28.81
CA LEU A 403 27.75 -31.04 -29.01
C LEU A 403 28.01 -31.31 -30.51
N ALA A 404 29.28 -31.38 -30.88
CA ALA A 404 29.71 -31.98 -32.13
C ALA A 404 29.76 -33.51 -31.97
N GLN A 405 28.89 -34.16 -32.75
CA GLN A 405 28.78 -35.59 -33.07
C GLN A 405 30.08 -36.14 -33.74
N PRO A 406 30.25 -37.46 -34.01
CA PRO A 406 29.30 -38.36 -34.71
C PRO A 406 28.38 -39.19 -33.81
#